data_AF-A0A240EKE8-F1
#
_entry.id   AF-A0A240EKE8-F1
#
_cell.length_a   1.000
_cell.length_b   1.000
_cell.length_c   1.000
_cell.angle_alpha   90.00
_cell.angle_beta   90.00
_cell.angle_gamma   90.00
#
_symmetry.space_group_name_H-M   'P 1'
#
loop_
_entity.id
_entity.type
_entity.pdbx_description
1 polymer ?
#
loop_
_entity_poly.entity_id
_entity_poly.type
_entity_poly.pdbx_seq_one_letter_code
_entity_poly.pdbx_strand_id
1 'polypeptide(L)'
;MKIITKSVLTLSLLAMGSAHAFELKSQDIQEGHPMAKTFEYNSWGCDGGNLSPQLSWSDAPAGTKSFAITAYDPDAPTGSGFWHWIAFNIPASVTELPRGAKPKTEKRANAFP
;
A
#
# COMPACT_ATOMS: atom_id res chain seq x y z
N MET A 1 4.33 48.45 -52.43
CA MET A 1 4.12 48.32 -50.97
C MET A 1 3.48 46.97 -50.69
N LYS A 2 4.23 45.98 -50.20
CA LYS A 2 3.72 44.65 -49.83
C LYS A 2 4.31 44.29 -48.47
N ILE A 3 3.46 44.25 -47.46
CA ILE A 3 3.79 43.95 -46.07
C ILE A 3 3.75 42.43 -45.94
N ILE A 4 4.89 41.80 -45.68
CA ILE A 4 4.99 40.34 -45.48
C ILE A 4 4.92 40.08 -43.98
N THR A 5 3.73 39.73 -43.50
CA THR A 5 3.48 39.40 -42.09
C THR A 5 4.00 37.97 -41.83
N LYS A 6 4.99 37.83 -40.95
CA LYS A 6 5.46 36.52 -40.47
C LYS A 6 4.53 36.01 -39.38
N SER A 7 3.73 35.00 -39.67
CA SER A 7 2.97 34.27 -38.65
C SER A 7 3.94 33.43 -37.80
N VAL A 8 4.07 33.77 -36.52
CA VAL A 8 4.73 32.93 -35.52
C VAL A 8 3.67 32.03 -34.91
N LEU A 9 3.73 30.73 -35.22
CA LEU A 9 2.86 29.72 -34.64
C LEU A 9 3.49 29.21 -33.33
N THR A 10 3.09 29.78 -32.20
CA THR A 10 3.47 29.26 -30.88
C THR A 10 2.72 27.96 -30.61
N LEU A 11 3.44 26.84 -30.61
CA LEU A 11 2.93 25.54 -30.21
C LEU A 11 2.97 25.46 -28.68
N SER A 12 1.82 25.62 -28.03
CA SER A 12 1.68 25.42 -26.59
C SER A 12 1.85 23.92 -26.28
N LEU A 13 2.96 23.57 -25.64
CA LEU A 13 3.21 22.22 -25.16
C LEU A 13 2.28 21.95 -23.98
N LEU A 14 1.23 21.15 -24.18
CA LEU A 14 0.43 20.59 -23.10
C LEU A 14 1.33 19.64 -22.30
N ALA A 15 1.76 20.08 -21.12
CA ALA A 15 2.42 19.20 -20.15
C ALA A 15 1.40 18.15 -19.68
N MET A 16 1.39 16.98 -20.30
CA MET A 16 0.71 15.82 -19.77
C MET A 16 1.45 15.42 -18.48
N GLY A 17 0.91 15.81 -17.33
CA GLY A 17 1.38 15.32 -16.05
C GLY A 17 1.08 13.82 -15.97
N SER A 18 2.11 12.98 -16.01
CA SER A 18 1.98 11.57 -15.63
C SER A 18 1.61 11.52 -14.16
N ALA A 19 0.33 11.29 -13.85
CA ALA A 19 -0.06 10.80 -12.55
C ALA A 19 0.51 9.38 -12.44
N HIS A 20 1.61 9.22 -11.70
CA HIS A 20 2.09 7.90 -11.33
C HIS A 20 0.99 7.23 -10.49
N ALA A 21 0.62 6.00 -10.85
CA ALA A 21 -0.32 5.23 -10.06
C ALA A 21 0.31 4.92 -8.71
N PHE A 22 -0.46 4.98 -7.63
CA PHE A 22 0.01 4.51 -6.33
C PHE A 22 0.33 3.02 -6.42
N GLU A 23 1.60 2.65 -6.23
CA GLU A 23 2.07 1.27 -6.42
C GLU A 23 2.32 0.57 -5.08
N LEU A 24 2.00 -0.72 -5.02
CA LEU A 24 2.33 -1.63 -3.92
C LEU A 24 3.16 -2.79 -4.47
N LYS A 25 4.27 -3.10 -3.80
CA LYS A 25 5.19 -4.19 -4.13
C LYS A 25 5.50 -5.00 -2.88
N SER A 26 5.98 -6.22 -3.11
CA SER A 26 6.46 -7.10 -2.07
C SER A 26 7.61 -7.95 -2.59
N GLN A 27 8.60 -8.21 -1.74
CA GLN A 27 9.65 -9.20 -1.97
C GLN A 27 9.20 -10.62 -1.54
N ASP A 28 8.03 -10.72 -0.91
CA ASP A 28 7.55 -11.88 -0.18
C ASP A 28 6.37 -12.57 -0.86
N ILE A 29 5.50 -11.78 -1.49
CA ILE A 29 4.28 -12.25 -2.16
C ILE A 29 4.17 -11.65 -3.56
N GLN A 30 3.48 -12.36 -4.45
CA GLN A 30 3.23 -11.93 -5.82
C GLN A 30 1.76 -12.15 -6.16
N GLU A 31 1.16 -11.19 -6.86
CA GLU A 31 -0.23 -11.26 -7.31
C GLU A 31 -0.50 -12.55 -8.09
N GLY A 32 -1.64 -13.19 -7.78
CA GLY A 32 -2.07 -14.44 -8.40
C GLY A 32 -1.22 -15.68 -8.10
N HIS A 33 -0.25 -15.60 -7.18
CA HIS A 33 0.62 -16.72 -6.80
C HIS A 33 0.31 -17.21 -5.38
N PRO A 34 0.48 -18.51 -5.09
CA PRO A 34 0.34 -19.03 -3.73
C PRO A 34 1.30 -18.36 -2.74
N MET A 35 0.82 -18.09 -1.53
CA MET A 35 1.65 -17.57 -0.44
C MET A 35 2.51 -18.68 0.17
N ALA A 36 3.73 -18.34 0.58
CA ALA A 36 4.61 -19.26 1.29
C ALA A 36 4.11 -19.54 2.72
N LYS A 37 4.44 -20.73 3.24
CA LYS A 37 4.11 -21.19 4.61
C LYS A 37 4.55 -20.23 5.73
N THR A 38 5.56 -19.40 5.47
CA THR A 38 5.99 -18.32 6.37
C THR A 38 4.88 -17.34 6.74
N PHE A 39 3.91 -17.13 5.86
CA PHE A 39 2.78 -16.20 6.04
C PHE A 39 1.48 -16.89 6.41
N GLU A 40 1.45 -18.23 6.38
CA GLU A 40 0.32 -19.02 6.86
C GLU A 40 0.19 -18.86 8.38
N TYR A 41 -1.04 -18.92 8.88
CA TYR A 41 -1.34 -18.93 10.31
C TYR A 41 -0.67 -20.12 11.01
N ASN A 42 -0.50 -20.06 12.33
CA ASN A 42 0.25 -21.06 13.11
C ASN A 42 -0.58 -21.74 14.22
N SER A 43 -1.90 -21.73 14.06
CA SER A 43 -2.85 -22.40 14.95
C SER A 43 -4.02 -22.94 14.14
N TRP A 44 -5.04 -23.50 14.80
CA TRP A 44 -6.25 -24.06 14.17
C TRP A 44 -5.97 -25.13 13.11
N GLY A 45 -4.90 -25.90 13.30
CA GLY A 45 -4.48 -26.95 12.37
C GLY A 45 -3.47 -26.49 11.31
N CYS A 46 -3.15 -25.20 11.25
CA CYS A 46 -2.03 -24.67 10.47
C CYS A 46 -0.74 -24.61 11.30
N ASP A 47 0.40 -24.75 10.64
CA ASP A 47 1.75 -24.76 11.24
C ASP A 47 2.70 -23.80 10.50
N GLY A 48 2.15 -22.70 9.99
CA GLY A 48 2.89 -21.64 9.32
C GLY A 48 3.74 -20.77 10.25
N GLY A 49 4.39 -19.76 9.65
CA GLY A 49 5.21 -18.80 10.39
C GLY A 49 4.41 -17.65 11.03
N ASN A 50 3.18 -17.42 10.56
CA ASN A 50 2.28 -16.35 10.98
C ASN A 50 2.95 -14.96 10.99
N LEU A 51 3.74 -14.69 9.95
CA LEU A 51 4.37 -13.40 9.72
C LEU A 51 3.58 -12.59 8.69
N SER A 52 3.54 -11.27 8.83
CA SER A 52 3.12 -10.39 7.74
C SER A 52 4.19 -10.37 6.63
N PRO A 53 3.81 -10.25 5.35
CA PRO A 53 4.77 -10.10 4.27
C PRO A 53 5.43 -8.71 4.33
N GLN A 54 6.64 -8.60 3.79
CA GLN A 54 7.24 -7.30 3.45
C GLN A 54 6.33 -6.60 2.44
N LEU A 55 6.10 -5.31 2.65
CA LEU A 55 5.33 -4.45 1.74
C LEU A 55 6.09 -3.15 1.53
N SER A 56 6.17 -2.67 0.30
CA SER A 56 6.67 -1.33 0.00
C SER A 56 5.77 -0.65 -1.02
N TRP A 57 5.62 0.66 -0.89
CA TRP A 57 4.76 1.44 -1.77
C TRP A 57 5.42 2.74 -2.23
N SER A 58 5.06 3.18 -3.42
CA SER A 58 5.56 4.41 -4.04
C SER A 58 4.43 5.20 -4.67
N ASP A 59 4.70 6.47 -4.99
CA ASP A 59 3.79 7.31 -5.77
C ASP A 59 2.45 7.58 -5.06
N ALA A 60 2.51 7.72 -3.74
CA ALA A 60 1.35 8.14 -2.94
C ALA A 60 0.84 9.52 -3.39
N PRO A 61 -0.48 9.73 -3.48
CA PRO A 61 -1.05 11.01 -3.91
C PRO A 61 -0.54 12.20 -3.07
N ALA A 62 -0.36 13.35 -3.72
CA ALA A 62 0.00 14.58 -3.03
C ALA A 62 -1.02 14.90 -1.93
N GLY A 63 -0.53 15.23 -0.74
CA GLY A 63 -1.37 15.52 0.42
C GLY A 63 -1.70 14.30 1.31
N THR A 64 -1.25 13.09 0.96
CA THR A 64 -1.36 11.90 1.83
C THR A 64 -0.87 12.20 3.24
N LYS A 65 -1.69 11.87 4.25
CA LYS A 65 -1.40 12.13 5.68
C LYS A 65 -1.00 10.88 6.45
N SER A 66 -1.55 9.75 6.05
CA SER A 66 -1.27 8.45 6.62
C SER A 66 -1.68 7.35 5.65
N PHE A 67 -1.22 6.13 5.91
CA PHE A 67 -1.61 4.92 5.21
C PHE A 67 -2.38 3.97 6.14
N ALA A 68 -3.12 3.06 5.50
CA ALA A 68 -3.70 1.89 6.13
C ALA A 68 -3.35 0.66 5.28
N ILE A 69 -3.21 -0.49 5.94
CA ILE A 69 -2.96 -1.79 5.32
C ILE A 69 -3.99 -2.77 5.84
N THR A 70 -4.56 -3.55 4.94
CA THR A 70 -5.48 -4.61 5.28
C THR A 70 -5.18 -5.87 4.49
N ALA A 71 -5.26 -7.02 5.14
CA ALA A 71 -5.30 -8.33 4.48
C ALA A 71 -6.67 -8.95 4.73
N TYR A 72 -7.40 -9.25 3.67
CA TYR A 72 -8.78 -9.70 3.71
C TYR A 72 -8.96 -10.92 2.81
N ASP A 73 -9.58 -11.96 3.36
CA ASP A 73 -9.99 -13.17 2.65
C ASP A 73 -11.50 -13.10 2.35
N PRO A 74 -11.90 -12.87 1.09
CA PRO A 74 -13.32 -12.88 0.70
C PRO A 74 -13.93 -14.29 0.66
N ASP A 75 -13.11 -15.34 0.61
CA ASP A 75 -13.54 -16.72 0.41
C ASP A 75 -13.83 -17.45 1.73
N ALA A 76 -13.46 -16.85 2.87
CA ALA A 76 -13.76 -17.39 4.19
C ALA A 76 -15.29 -17.56 4.40
N PRO A 77 -15.77 -18.76 4.79
CA PRO A 77 -17.19 -19.10 4.82
C PRO A 77 -17.90 -18.59 6.08
N THR A 78 -17.84 -17.28 6.33
CA THR A 78 -18.41 -16.62 7.53
C THR A 78 -19.61 -15.73 7.21
N GLY A 79 -19.89 -15.51 5.91
CA GLY A 79 -20.85 -14.52 5.42
C GLY A 79 -20.28 -13.10 5.27
N SER A 80 -19.07 -12.84 5.79
CA SER A 80 -18.41 -11.53 5.74
C SER A 80 -16.91 -11.60 5.43
N GLY A 81 -16.44 -12.73 4.91
CA GLY A 81 -15.01 -13.02 4.76
C GLY A 81 -14.25 -13.02 6.09
N PHE A 82 -12.93 -12.82 6.04
CA PHE A 82 -12.08 -12.77 7.22
C PHE A 82 -10.99 -11.70 7.09
N TRP A 83 -10.88 -10.81 8.08
CA TRP A 83 -9.80 -9.83 8.15
C TRP A 83 -8.60 -10.44 8.89
N HIS A 84 -7.54 -10.74 8.14
CA HIS A 84 -6.31 -11.32 8.69
C HIS A 84 -5.38 -10.26 9.31
N TRP A 85 -5.40 -9.05 8.77
CA TRP A 85 -4.56 -7.96 9.25
C TRP A 85 -5.23 -6.62 9.02
N ILE A 86 -5.18 -5.73 10.02
CA ILE A 86 -5.58 -4.33 9.92
C ILE A 86 -4.51 -3.48 10.63
N ALA A 87 -3.91 -2.56 9.90
CA ALA A 87 -3.01 -1.54 10.43
C ALA A 87 -3.43 -0.17 9.88
N PHE A 88 -3.48 0.84 10.73
CA PHE A 88 -3.90 2.20 10.38
C PHE A 88 -3.03 3.23 11.10
N ASN A 89 -3.16 4.49 10.72
CA ASN A 89 -2.33 5.60 11.20
C ASN A 89 -0.83 5.39 10.93
N ILE A 90 -0.48 4.67 9.86
CA ILE A 90 0.91 4.56 9.42
C ILE A 90 1.32 5.94 8.91
N PRO A 91 2.38 6.59 9.45
CA PRO A 91 2.76 7.94 9.03
C PRO A 91 3.04 8.03 7.54
N ALA A 92 2.71 9.15 6.89
CA ALA A 92 2.96 9.36 5.45
C ALA A 92 4.45 9.27 5.05
N SER A 93 5.37 9.40 6.01
CA SER A 93 6.80 9.22 5.78
C SER A 93 7.25 7.76 5.72
N VAL A 94 6.40 6.81 6.11
CA VAL A 94 6.67 5.37 5.98
C VAL A 94 6.24 4.93 4.60
N THR A 95 7.16 4.31 3.87
CA THR A 95 6.94 3.77 2.51
C THR A 95 7.20 2.28 2.41
N GLU A 96 7.51 1.63 3.54
CA GLU A 96 7.71 0.20 3.62
C GLU A 96 7.39 -0.33 5.02
N LEU A 97 6.92 -1.58 5.07
CA LEU A 97 6.90 -2.41 6.27
C LEU A 97 7.77 -3.64 6.03
N PRO A 98 8.69 -3.96 6.96
CA PRO A 98 9.45 -5.20 6.88
C PRO A 98 8.55 -6.41 7.12
N ARG A 99 8.99 -7.58 6.65
CA ARG A 99 8.36 -8.85 6.99
C ARG A 99 8.19 -8.99 8.50
N GLY A 100 7.02 -9.44 8.93
CA GLY A 100 6.70 -9.63 10.35
C GLY A 100 6.57 -8.30 11.10
N ALA A 101 6.29 -7.18 10.42
CA ALA A 101 6.02 -5.91 11.05
C ALA A 101 4.95 -6.05 12.14
N LYS A 102 5.26 -5.54 13.34
CA LYS A 102 4.37 -5.53 14.50
C LYS A 102 4.05 -4.09 14.89
N PRO A 103 2.91 -3.83 15.53
CA PRO A 103 2.66 -2.55 16.17
C PRO A 103 3.86 -2.21 17.06
N LYS A 104 4.31 -0.95 17.03
CA LYS A 104 5.20 -0.48 18.09
C LYS A 104 4.39 -0.59 19.39
N THR A 105 4.91 -1.34 20.35
CA THR A 105 4.31 -1.42 21.68
C THR A 105 4.49 -0.07 22.35
N GLU A 106 3.59 0.86 22.10
CA GLU A 106 3.44 2.01 22.98
C GLU A 106 2.87 1.45 24.28
N LYS A 107 3.63 1.60 25.38
CA LYS A 107 3.02 1.51 26.71
C LYS A 107 1.89 2.52 26.68
N ARG A 108 0.64 2.07 26.71
CA ARG A 108 -0.51 2.95 26.93
C ARG A 108 -0.35 3.57 28.32
N ALA A 109 0.38 4.66 28.42
CA ALA A 109 0.21 5.60 29.51
C ALA A 109 -1.17 6.22 29.27
N ASN A 110 -2.15 5.76 30.03
CA ASN A 110 -3.54 6.23 30.01
C ASN A 110 -4.39 5.59 28.89
N ALA A 111 -4.71 4.30 29.04
CA ALA A 111 -6.03 3.86 28.62
C ALA A 111 -7.04 4.56 29.55
N PHE A 112 -8.00 5.28 28.96
CA PHE A 112 -9.14 5.87 29.67
C PHE A 112 -9.90 4.79 30.48
N PRO A 113 -10.51 5.15 31.63
CA PRO A 113 -11.17 4.22 32.55
C PRO A 113 -12.29 3.40 31.88
#